data_AF-A0A8J7UIP8-F1
#
_entry.id   AF-A0A8J7UIP8-F1
#
_cell.length_a   1.000
_cell.length_b   1.000
_cell.length_c   1.000
_cell.angle_alpha   90.00
_cell.angle_beta   90.00
_cell.angle_gamma   90.00
#
_symmetry.space_group_name_H-M   'P 1'
#
loop_
_entity.id
_entity.type
_entity.pdbx_description
1 polymer ?
#
loop_
_entity_poly.entity_id
_entity_poly.type
_entity_poly.pdbx_seq_one_letter_code
_entity_poly.pdbx_strand_id
1 'polypeptide(L)' 'MIEITIFPMKNTPNGSATLCEPPDDPDSYDVLVRDDGDVVAETEDLATYGEAVKIAEKYLAQFPDAEIDYGD' A
#
# COMPACT_ATOMS: atom_id res chain seq x y z
N MET A 1 -3.21 0.74 -17.10
CA MET A 1 -4.36 0.81 -16.15
C MET A 1 -3.73 1.19 -14.84
N ILE A 2 -4.24 2.24 -14.19
CA ILE A 2 -3.64 2.73 -12.96
C ILE A 2 -4.30 2.00 -11.78
N GLU A 3 -3.48 1.43 -10.91
CA GLU A 3 -3.90 0.69 -9.73
C GLU A 3 -3.24 1.29 -8.49
N ILE A 4 -4.00 1.46 -7.42
CA ILE A 4 -3.52 1.89 -6.11
C ILE A 4 -3.70 0.72 -5.15
N THR A 5 -2.61 0.14 -4.67
CA THR A 5 -2.67 -1.05 -3.81
C THR A 5 -2.14 -0.73 -2.41
N ILE A 6 -2.86 -1.16 -1.38
CA ILE A 6 -2.38 -1.11 0.01
C ILE A 6 -1.77 -2.46 0.38
N PHE A 7 -0.49 -2.48 0.75
CA PHE A 7 0.22 -3.68 1.16
C PHE A 7 0.40 -3.70 2.68
N PRO A 8 -0.11 -4.72 3.39
CA PRO A 8 0.22 -4.94 4.79
C PRO A 8 1.64 -5.50 4.90
N MET A 9 2.47 -4.89 5.74
CA MET A 9 3.91 -5.19 5.83
C MET A 9 4.30 -5.66 7.23
N LYS A 10 5.28 -6.55 7.29
CA LYS A 10 5.85 -7.08 8.53
C LYS A 10 7.35 -6.97 8.50
N ASN A 11 7.93 -6.45 9.58
CA ASN A 11 9.36 -6.31 9.70
C ASN A 11 9.99 -7.66 10.00
N THR A 12 11.02 -7.99 9.22
CA THR A 12 11.83 -9.17 9.43
C THR A 12 12.96 -8.86 10.41
N PRO A 13 13.52 -9.86 11.11
CA PRO A 13 14.62 -9.65 12.07
C PRO A 13 15.91 -9.08 11.46
N ASN A 14 16.04 -9.07 10.13
CA ASN A 14 17.22 -8.53 9.45
C ASN A 14 17.10 -7.02 9.12
N GLY A 15 15.96 -6.39 9.44
CA GLY A 15 15.69 -4.99 9.16
C GLY A 15 15.01 -4.69 7.82
N SER A 16 14.62 -5.70 7.03
CA SER A 16 13.76 -5.55 5.84
C SER A 16 12.28 -5.78 6.19
N ALA A 17 11.36 -5.35 5.33
CA ALA A 17 9.95 -5.67 5.43
C ALA A 17 9.52 -6.69 4.37
N THR A 18 8.51 -7.51 4.67
CA THR A 18 7.86 -8.45 3.75
C THR A 18 6.33 -8.32 3.87
N LEU A 19 5.59 -8.82 2.87
CA LEU A 19 4.13 -8.89 2.96
C LEU A 19 3.70 -9.66 4.22
N CYS A 20 2.75 -9.09 4.96
CA CYS A 20 2.12 -9.73 6.09
C CYS A 20 0.92 -10.55 5.62
N GLU A 21 0.91 -11.85 5.90
CA GLU A 21 -0.19 -12.74 5.56
C GLU A 21 -1.09 -13.00 6.78
N PRO A 22 -2.43 -13.13 6.59
CA PRO A 22 -3.31 -13.54 7.67
C PRO A 22 -2.87 -14.87 8.33
N PRO A 23 -3.04 -15.05 9.65
CA PRO A 23 -3.82 -14.21 10.58
C PRO A 23 -3.01 -13.15 11.33
N ASP A 24 -1.77 -12.87 10.91
CA ASP A 24 -0.89 -11.94 11.62
C ASP A 24 -1.31 -10.48 11.43
N ASP A 25 -1.14 -9.66 12.47
CA ASP A 25 -1.27 -8.21 12.38
C ASP A 25 0.00 -7.62 11.74
N PRO A 26 -0.13 -6.70 10.75
CA PRO A 26 1.01 -6.03 10.14
C PRO A 26 1.65 -4.99 11.07
N ASP A 27 2.96 -4.78 10.90
CA ASP A 27 3.73 -3.75 11.60
C ASP A 27 3.58 -2.36 10.93
N SER A 28 3.39 -2.34 9.62
CA SER A 28 3.21 -1.13 8.81
C SER A 28 2.40 -1.42 7.55
N TYR A 29 2.08 -0.37 6.79
CA TYR A 29 1.38 -0.45 5.51
C TYR A 29 2.10 0.40 4.47
N ASP A 30 2.22 -0.12 3.26
CA ASP A 30 2.72 0.62 2.12
C ASP A 30 1.59 0.87 1.12
N VAL A 31 1.60 2.00 0.44
CA VAL A 31 0.64 2.32 -0.64
C VAL A 31 1.42 2.57 -1.90
N LEU A 32 1.18 1.75 -2.92
CA LEU A 32 1.83 1.86 -4.22
C LEU A 32 0.80 2.25 -5.28
N VAL A 33 1.20 3.14 -6.17
CA VAL A 33 0.48 3.45 -7.41
C VAL A 33 1.25 2.83 -8.57
N ARG A 34 0.61 1.97 -9.33
CA ARG A 34 1.17 1.34 -10.53
C ARG A 34 0.43 1.79 -11.77
N ASP A 35 1.15 2.06 -12.85
CA ASP A 35 0.58 2.20 -14.19
C ASP A 35 1.22 1.16 -15.11
N ASP A 36 0.40 0.24 -15.63
CA ASP A 36 0.84 -0.84 -16.52
C ASP A 36 1.97 -1.72 -15.92
N GLY A 37 1.96 -1.87 -14.60
CA GLY A 37 2.93 -2.67 -13.84
C GLY A 37 4.13 -1.88 -13.31
N ASP A 38 4.35 -0.65 -13.78
CA ASP A 38 5.43 0.21 -13.30
C ASP A 38 4.98 1.05 -12.09
N VAL A 39 5.80 1.11 -11.04
CA VAL A 39 5.54 1.96 -9.88
C VAL A 39 5.78 3.42 -10.26
N VAL A 40 4.74 4.25 -10.15
CA VAL A 40 4.80 5.68 -10.49
C VAL A 40 4.74 6.58 -9.26
N ALA A 41 4.22 6.08 -8.14
CA ALA A 41 4.26 6.73 -6.83
C ALA A 41 4.16 5.70 -5.71
N GLU A 42 4.76 5.99 -4.56
CA GLU A 42 4.64 5.15 -3.37
C GLU A 42 4.71 5.98 -2.09
N THR A 43 4.14 5.44 -1.02
CA THR A 43 4.32 5.89 0.36
C THR A 43 4.50 4.65 1.23
N GLU A 44 5.63 4.57 1.92
CA GLU A 44 6.02 3.40 2.73
C GLU A 44 5.90 3.68 4.24
N ASP A 45 5.93 2.63 5.05
CA ASP A 45 6.05 2.65 6.51
C ASP A 45 4.91 3.38 7.24
N LEU A 46 3.68 3.29 6.73
CA LEU A 46 2.52 3.88 7.41
C LEU A 46 2.12 3.04 8.62
N ALA A 47 1.97 3.68 9.78
CA ALA A 47 1.78 2.99 11.05
C ALA A 47 0.39 2.33 11.17
N THR A 48 -0.61 2.78 10.42
CA THR A 48 -1.99 2.30 10.54
C THR A 48 -2.68 2.14 9.19
N TYR A 49 -3.60 1.17 9.11
CA TYR A 49 -4.45 0.99 7.94
C TYR A 49 -5.24 2.26 7.59
N GLY A 50 -5.72 2.99 8.61
CA GLY A 50 -6.44 4.25 8.42
C GLY A 50 -5.58 5.35 7.80
N GLU A 51 -4.27 5.35 8.01
CA GLU A 51 -3.34 6.24 7.32
C GLU A 51 -3.13 5.79 5.87
N ALA A 52 -2.96 4.49 5.64
CA ALA A 52 -2.86 3.92 4.30
C ALA A 52 -4.08 4.27 3.43
N VAL A 53 -5.30 4.13 3.96
CA VAL A 53 -6.53 4.52 3.26
C VAL A 53 -6.53 6.01 2.90
N LYS A 54 -6.13 6.90 3.82
CA LYS A 54 -6.05 8.34 3.52
C LYS A 54 -5.02 8.66 2.44
N ILE A 55 -3.93 7.91 2.37
CA ILE A 55 -2.92 8.06 1.31
C ILE A 55 -3.48 7.54 -0.03
N ALA A 56 -4.14 6.38 -0.03
CA ALA A 56 -4.80 5.84 -1.21
C ALA A 56 -5.86 6.81 -1.77
N GLU A 57 -6.68 7.42 -0.92
CA GLU A 57 -7.65 8.46 -1.32
C GLU A 57 -6.97 9.71 -1.92
N LYS A 58 -5.81 10.12 -1.39
CA LYS A 58 -5.03 11.23 -1.96
C LYS A 58 -4.45 10.89 -3.32
N TYR A 59 -4.05 9.64 -3.54
CA TYR A 59 -3.61 9.18 -4.86
C TYR A 59 -4.79 9.07 -5.82
N LEU A 60 -5.95 8.59 -5.38
CA LEU A 60 -7.16 8.56 -6.19
C LEU A 60 -7.59 9.97 -6.65
N ALA A 61 -7.42 10.99 -5.81
CA ALA A 61 -7.66 12.37 -6.21
C ALA A 61 -6.70 12.89 -7.30
N GLN A 62 -5.49 12.32 -7.40
CA GLN A 62 -4.48 12.64 -8.43
C GLN A 62 -4.64 11.79 -9.69
N PHE A 63 -5.09 10.54 -9.52
CA PHE A 63 -5.33 9.55 -10.55
C PHE A 63 -6.81 9.13 -10.51
N PRO A 64 -7.74 9.98 -11.00
CA PRO A 64 -9.18 9.76 -10.84
C PRO A 64 -9.72 8.51 -11.54
N ASP A 65 -8.98 7.99 -12.52
CA ASP A 65 -9.32 6.75 -13.25
C ASP A 65 -8.66 5.50 -12.64
N ALA A 66 -7.98 5.63 -11.50
CA ALA A 66 -7.34 4.50 -10.82
C ALA A 66 -8.36 3.69 -10.00
N GLU A 67 -8.10 2.39 -9.87
CA GLU A 67 -8.83 1.51 -8.95
C GLU A 67 -8.01 1.31 -7.67
N ILE A 68 -8.68 1.32 -6.50
CA ILE A 68 -8.02 1.01 -5.22
C ILE A 68 -8.24 -0.47 -4.91
N ASP A 69 -7.15 -1.22 -4.81
CA ASP A 69 -7.12 -2.57 -4.25
C ASP A 69 -6.75 -2.50 -2.75
N TYR A 70 -7.69 -2.92 -1.90
CA TYR A 70 -7.53 -2.93 -0.45
C TYR A 70 -6.89 -4.22 0.08
N GLY A 71 -6.57 -5.18 -0.79
CA GLY A 71 -6.04 -6.49 -0.40
C GLY A 71 -7.09 -7.33 0.31
N ASP A 72 -7.94 -8.02 -0.47
CA ASP A 72 -8.97 -8.97 0.01
C ASP A 72 -8.34 -10.26 0.59
#